data_AF-A0A328YLL9-F1
#
_entry.id   AF-A0A328YLL9-F1
#
_cell.length_a   1.000
_cell.length_b   1.000
_cell.length_c   1.000
_cell.angle_alpha   90.00
_cell.angle_beta   90.00
_cell.angle_gamma   90.00
#
_symmetry.space_group_name_H-M   'P 1'
#
loop_
_entity.id
_entity.type
_entity.pdbx_description
1 polymer ?
#
loop_
_entity_poly.entity_id
_entity_poly.type
_entity_poly.pdbx_seq_one_letter_code
_entity_poly.pdbx_strand_id
1 'polypeptide(L)'
;MNHSSFTINKSKLLKELNLIAKVIGRKSKQTKNIVAELTITDNLLTIVLPGIKETIECFTFSSAKATLRFYYFKDLIETSNNPEIECTIFDNELRIGTTAIAVKTTFF
;
A
#
# COMPACT_ATOMS: atom_id res chain seq x y z
N MET A 1 21.94 -0.26 1.46
CA MET A 1 20.67 0.21 0.88
C MET A 1 19.60 0.00 1.93
N ASN A 2 18.88 1.07 2.29
CA ASN A 2 17.75 0.94 3.20
C ASN A 2 16.62 0.25 2.43
N HIS A 3 16.05 -0.78 3.04
CA HIS A 3 14.84 -1.39 2.53
C HIS A 3 13.96 -1.77 3.71
N SER A 4 12.67 -1.76 3.45
CA SER A 4 11.64 -2.20 4.36
C SER A 4 10.60 -2.95 3.56
N SER A 5 9.95 -3.95 4.14
CA SER A 5 8.95 -4.73 3.43
C SER A 5 7.78 -5.09 4.32
N PHE A 6 6.67 -5.39 3.67
CA PHE A 6 5.57 -6.07 4.33
C PHE A 6 5.06 -7.24 3.50
N THR A 7 4.57 -8.25 4.20
CA THR A 7 3.95 -9.45 3.63
C THR A 7 2.57 -9.64 4.23
N ILE A 8 1.57 -9.81 3.38
CA ILE A 8 0.16 -9.96 3.78
C ILE A 8 -0.61 -10.83 2.79
N ASN A 9 -1.57 -11.60 3.30
CA ASN A 9 -2.51 -12.33 2.45
C ASN A 9 -3.31 -11.37 1.55
N LYS A 10 -3.33 -11.65 0.24
CA LYS A 10 -4.02 -10.83 -0.77
C LYS A 10 -5.49 -10.60 -0.43
N SER A 11 -6.20 -11.64 -0.01
CA SER A 11 -7.64 -11.54 0.27
C SER A 11 -7.92 -10.63 1.47
N LYS A 12 -7.08 -10.67 2.51
CA LYS A 12 -7.14 -9.77 3.66
C LYS A 12 -6.89 -8.33 3.22
N LEU A 13 -5.80 -8.07 2.49
CA LEU A 13 -5.48 -6.73 2.01
C LEU A 13 -6.57 -6.15 1.09
N LEU A 14 -7.07 -6.94 0.14
CA LEU A 14 -8.14 -6.50 -0.76
C LEU A 14 -9.45 -6.20 -0.03
N LYS A 15 -9.78 -6.97 1.02
CA LYS A 15 -10.96 -6.69 1.83
C LYS A 15 -10.88 -5.29 2.44
N GLU A 16 -9.76 -4.94 3.06
CA GLU A 16 -9.56 -3.62 3.69
C GLU A 16 -9.53 -2.49 2.64
N LEU A 17 -8.81 -2.69 1.52
CA LEU A 17 -8.80 -1.73 0.42
C LEU A 17 -10.21 -1.50 -0.17
N ASN A 18 -11.04 -2.53 -0.25
CA ASN A 18 -12.42 -2.40 -0.70
C ASN A 18 -13.30 -1.67 0.31
N LEU A 19 -13.06 -1.81 1.62
CA LEU A 19 -13.74 -1.02 2.64
C LEU A 19 -13.39 0.46 2.52
N ILE A 20 -12.10 0.78 2.39
CA ILE A 20 -11.63 2.16 2.14
C ILE A 20 -12.28 2.72 0.86
N ALA A 21 -12.26 1.94 -0.24
CA ALA A 21 -12.84 2.34 -1.52
C ALA A 21 -14.33 2.65 -1.42
N LYS A 22 -15.10 1.93 -0.58
CA LYS A 22 -16.53 2.23 -0.35
C LYS A 22 -16.74 3.59 0.31
N VAL A 23 -15.84 3.99 1.20
CA VAL A 23 -15.94 5.28 1.93
C VAL A 23 -15.58 6.45 1.01
N ILE A 24 -14.49 6.35 0.25
CA ILE A 24 -14.04 7.43 -0.66
C ILE A 24 -14.87 7.52 -1.96
N GLY A 25 -15.66 6.49 -2.27
CA GLY A 25 -16.50 6.41 -3.46
C GLY A 25 -15.86 5.66 -4.63
N ARG A 26 -16.54 5.67 -5.79
CA ARG A 26 -16.05 4.97 -6.99
C ARG A 26 -14.88 5.72 -7.63
N LYS A 27 -14.02 4.98 -8.34
CA LYS A 27 -12.94 5.54 -9.17
C LYS A 27 -13.53 6.46 -10.23
N SER A 28 -13.23 7.75 -10.15
CA SER A 28 -13.71 8.82 -11.03
C SER A 28 -12.57 9.76 -11.39
N LYS A 29 -12.80 10.76 -12.25
CA LYS A 29 -11.79 11.79 -12.57
C LYS A 29 -11.27 12.52 -11.32
N GLN A 30 -12.12 12.67 -10.30
CA GLN A 30 -11.77 13.33 -9.04
C GLN A 30 -11.04 12.38 -8.08
N THR A 31 -11.55 11.16 -7.89
CA THR A 31 -11.02 10.23 -6.88
C THR A 31 -9.78 9.48 -7.33
N LYS A 32 -9.51 9.37 -8.65
CA LYS A 32 -8.32 8.67 -9.19
C LYS A 32 -6.98 9.23 -8.70
N ASN A 33 -6.96 10.49 -8.24
CA ASN A 33 -5.77 11.20 -7.81
C ASN A 33 -5.59 11.21 -6.28
N ILE A 34 -6.46 10.53 -5.53
CA ILE A 34 -6.32 10.39 -4.08
C ILE A 34 -4.98 9.70 -3.79
N VAL A 35 -4.11 10.41 -3.07
CA VAL A 35 -2.82 9.91 -2.61
C VAL A 35 -3.02 9.23 -1.26
N ALA A 36 -2.47 8.04 -1.13
CA ALA A 36 -2.34 7.31 0.11
C ALA A 36 -0.88 7.37 0.58
N GLU A 37 -0.70 7.61 1.87
CA GLU A 37 0.56 7.34 2.58
C GLU A 37 0.47 5.94 3.18
N LEU A 38 1.37 5.07 2.76
CA LEU A 38 1.59 3.76 3.36
C LEU A 38 2.70 3.91 4.39
N THR A 39 2.44 3.51 5.63
CA THR A 39 3.45 3.37 6.67
C THR A 39 3.54 1.92 7.07
N ILE A 40 4.74 1.35 7.07
CA ILE A 40 5.00 0.02 7.61
C ILE A 40 5.90 0.15 8.83
N THR A 41 5.47 -0.45 9.93
CA THR A 41 6.18 -0.45 11.22
C THR A 41 5.53 -1.47 12.16
N ASP A 42 6.31 -2.13 13.01
CA ASP A 42 5.81 -2.98 14.11
C ASP A 42 4.71 -3.99 13.74
N ASN A 43 4.86 -4.70 12.61
CA ASN A 43 3.89 -5.66 12.06
C ASN A 43 2.54 -5.04 11.65
N LEU A 44 2.54 -3.76 11.32
CA LEU A 44 1.36 -3.01 10.89
C LEU A 44 1.64 -2.29 9.57
N LEU A 45 0.68 -2.39 8.65
CA LEU A 45 0.53 -1.51 7.50
C LEU A 45 -0.55 -0.48 7.83
N THR A 46 -0.16 0.78 7.97
CA THR A 46 -1.08 1.90 8.12
C THR A 46 -1.27 2.60 6.78
N ILE A 47 -2.52 2.75 6.35
CA ILE A 47 -2.91 3.46 5.13
C ILE A 47 -3.61 4.75 5.53
N VAL A 48 -3.01 5.89 5.19
CA VAL A 48 -3.57 7.22 5.48
C VAL A 48 -3.92 7.94 4.18
N LEU A 49 -5.12 8.50 4.14
CA LEU A 49 -5.63 9.32 3.04
C LEU A 49 -6.64 10.35 3.61
N PRO A 50 -7.05 11.38 2.85
CA PRO A 50 -7.89 12.44 3.40
C PRO A 50 -9.17 11.90 4.06
N GLY A 51 -9.30 12.08 5.38
CA GLY A 51 -10.45 11.62 6.17
C GLY A 51 -10.44 10.15 6.59
N ILE A 52 -9.40 9.37 6.29
CA ILE A 52 -9.33 7.93 6.62
C ILE A 52 -7.93 7.55 7.09
N LYS A 53 -7.88 6.77 8.18
CA LYS A 53 -6.70 6.06 8.66
C LYS A 53 -7.09 4.62 8.94
N GLU A 54 -6.54 3.70 8.16
CA GLU A 54 -6.77 2.25 8.30
C GLU A 54 -5.49 1.56 8.73
N THR A 55 -5.56 0.58 9.63
CA THR A 55 -4.37 -0.12 10.15
C THR A 55 -4.58 -1.62 10.05
N ILE A 56 -3.66 -2.30 9.36
CA ILE A 56 -3.81 -3.69 8.98
C ILE A 56 -2.61 -4.47 9.50
N GLU A 57 -2.85 -5.54 10.26
CA GLU A 57 -1.78 -6.44 10.69
C GLU A 57 -1.18 -7.20 9.50
N CYS A 58 0.15 -7.18 9.41
CA CYS A 58 0.96 -7.84 8.40
C CYS A 58 2.34 -8.19 8.97
N PHE A 59 3.10 -9.05 8.30
CA PHE A 59 4.51 -9.23 8.66
C PHE A 59 5.31 -8.07 8.09
N THR A 60 6.17 -7.45 8.89
CA THR A 60 7.02 -6.33 8.42
C THR A 60 8.50 -6.59 8.68
N PHE A 61 9.35 -6.07 7.79
CA PHE A 61 10.78 -5.94 8.01
C PHE A 61 11.16 -4.45 7.96
N SER A 62 11.80 -3.95 9.02
CA SER A 62 12.14 -2.52 9.18
C SER A 62 10.90 -1.61 9.14
N SER A 63 11.12 -0.29 9.25
CA SER A 63 10.06 0.70 9.13
C SER A 63 10.31 1.69 7.99
N ALA A 64 9.24 2.04 7.28
CA ALA A 64 9.29 2.98 6.19
C ALA A 64 7.92 3.59 5.87
N LYS A 65 7.96 4.66 5.10
CA LYS A 65 6.80 5.30 4.48
C LYS A 65 6.96 5.35 2.96
N ALA A 66 5.84 5.22 2.25
CA ALA A 66 5.76 5.43 0.81
C ALA A 66 4.45 6.14 0.45
N THR A 67 4.50 7.05 -0.52
CA THR A 67 3.29 7.74 -1.01
C THR A 67 2.98 7.39 -2.45
N LEU A 68 1.74 6.98 -2.73
CA LEU A 68 1.27 6.61 -4.06
C LEU A 68 -0.24 6.82 -4.22
N ARG A 69 -0.75 6.75 -5.46
CA ARG A 69 -2.20 6.88 -5.69
C ARG A 69 -2.93 5.64 -5.18
N PHE A 70 -3.97 5.85 -4.38
CA PHE A 70 -4.73 4.77 -3.74
C PHE A 70 -5.31 3.77 -4.74
N TYR A 71 -6.02 4.23 -5.77
CA TYR A 71 -6.60 3.31 -6.75
C TYR A 71 -5.54 2.60 -7.58
N TYR A 72 -4.38 3.22 -7.82
CA TYR A 72 -3.29 2.54 -8.51
C TYR A 72 -2.73 1.40 -7.66
N PHE A 73 -2.51 1.65 -6.36
CA PHE A 73 -2.13 0.60 -5.42
C PHE A 73 -3.16 -0.52 -5.38
N LYS A 74 -4.45 -0.19 -5.23
CA LYS A 74 -5.53 -1.17 -5.23
C LYS A 74 -5.57 -2.01 -6.51
N ASP A 75 -5.46 -1.38 -7.68
CA ASP A 75 -5.46 -2.08 -8.97
C ASP A 75 -4.28 -3.09 -9.07
N LEU A 76 -3.10 -2.74 -8.54
CA LEU A 76 -1.93 -3.63 -8.50
C LEU A 76 -2.17 -4.86 -7.61
N ILE A 77 -2.79 -4.65 -6.44
CA ILE A 77 -3.13 -5.77 -5.56
C ILE A 77 -4.20 -6.65 -6.20
N GLU A 78 -5.21 -6.06 -6.85
CA GLU A 78 -6.29 -6.80 -7.52
C GLU A 78 -5.77 -7.67 -8.66
N THR A 79 -4.86 -7.13 -9.48
CA THR A 79 -4.30 -7.78 -10.67
C THR A 79 -3.20 -8.80 -10.35
N SER A 80 -2.61 -8.77 -9.15
CA SER A 80 -1.61 -9.76 -8.73
C SER A 80 -2.19 -11.18 -8.66
N ASN A 81 -1.56 -12.18 -9.26
CA ASN A 81 -2.03 -13.58 -9.16
C ASN A 81 -1.57 -14.28 -7.86
N ASN A 82 -0.73 -13.62 -7.06
CA ASN A 82 -0.16 -14.25 -5.87
C ASN A 82 -1.16 -14.22 -4.70
N PRO A 83 -1.33 -15.34 -3.96
CA PRO A 83 -2.18 -15.38 -2.77
C PRO A 83 -1.61 -14.57 -1.62
N GLU A 84 -0.29 -14.34 -1.64
CA GLU A 84 0.44 -13.51 -0.70
C GLU A 84 1.07 -12.32 -1.45
N ILE A 85 0.92 -11.14 -0.87
CA ILE A 85 1.47 -9.90 -1.38
C ILE A 85 2.72 -9.59 -0.58
N GLU A 86 3.86 -9.60 -1.24
CA GLU A 86 5.09 -9.02 -0.74
C GLU A 86 5.29 -7.66 -1.41
N CYS A 87 5.46 -6.64 -0.56
CA CYS A 87 5.75 -5.29 -0.99
C CYS A 87 7.06 -4.84 -0.36
N THR A 88 8.02 -4.44 -1.19
CA THR A 88 9.33 -3.96 -0.72
C THR A 88 9.51 -2.50 -1.08
N ILE A 89 9.84 -1.68 -0.09
CA ILE A 89 10.11 -0.25 -0.18
C ILE A 89 11.63 -0.07 -0.21
N PHE A 90 12.14 0.53 -1.27
CA PHE A 90 13.52 0.96 -1.47
C PHE A 90 13.58 2.50 -1.53
N ASP A 91 14.78 3.06 -1.70
CA ASP A 91 14.96 4.48 -1.95
C ASP A 91 14.23 4.89 -3.24
N ASN A 92 13.19 5.73 -3.10
CA ASN A 92 12.32 6.23 -4.16
C ASN A 92 11.57 5.18 -4.99
N GLU A 93 11.45 3.95 -4.50
CA GLU A 93 10.86 2.85 -5.26
C GLU A 93 10.04 1.93 -4.34
N LEU A 94 8.91 1.45 -4.85
CA LEU A 94 8.10 0.42 -4.23
C LEU A 94 7.93 -0.72 -5.22
N ARG A 95 8.24 -1.95 -4.79
CA ARG A 95 8.09 -3.17 -5.57
C ARG A 95 6.97 -4.03 -5.04
N ILE A 96 6.10 -4.50 -5.93
CA ILE A 96 5.07 -5.50 -5.62
C ILE A 96 5.22 -6.63 -6.65
N GLY A 97 5.70 -7.79 -6.19
CA GLY A 97 6.12 -8.86 -7.10
C GLY A 97 7.19 -8.38 -8.08
N THR A 98 6.94 -8.50 -9.39
CA THR A 98 7.85 -8.05 -10.45
C THR A 98 7.67 -6.59 -10.85
N THR A 99 6.67 -5.89 -10.32
CA THR A 99 6.37 -4.49 -10.70
C THR A 99 7.11 -3.52 -9.80
N ALA A 100 7.92 -2.64 -10.38
CA ALA A 100 8.61 -1.55 -9.70
C ALA A 100 7.93 -0.21 -10.00
N ILE A 101 7.74 0.62 -8.97
CA ILE A 101 6.99 1.86 -9.04
C ILE A 101 7.80 2.96 -8.39
N ALA A 102 8.06 4.04 -9.14
CA ALA A 102 8.66 5.24 -8.57
C ALA A 102 7.69 5.93 -7.61
N VAL A 103 8.10 6.08 -6.35
CA VAL A 103 7.31 6.71 -5.26
C VAL A 103 8.22 7.54 -4.39
N LYS A 104 7.68 8.47 -3.60
CA LYS A 104 8.48 9.11 -2.54
C LYS A 104 8.52 8.19 -1.33
N THR A 105 9.71 7.98 -0.77
CA THR A 105 9.91 7.11 0.40
C THR A 105 10.64 7.83 1.53
N THR A 106 10.46 7.34 2.76
CA THR A 106 11.16 7.82 3.95
C THR A 106 11.38 6.63 4.88
N PHE A 107 12.60 6.47 5.38
CA PHE A 107 12.99 5.39 6.30
C PHE A 107 13.27 5.95 7.69
N PHE A 108 13.02 5.15 8.73
CA PHE A 108 13.23 5.53 10.13
C PHE A 108 13.51 4.30 10.99
#